data_AF-A0A232F6B0-F1
#
_entry.id   AF-A0A232F6B0-F1
#
_cell.length_a   1.000
_cell.length_b   1.000
_cell.length_c   1.000
_cell.angle_alpha   90.00
_cell.angle_beta   90.00
_cell.angle_gamma   90.00
#
_symmetry.space_group_name_H-M   'P 1'
#
loop_
_entity.id
_entity.type
_entity.pdbx_description
1 polymer ?
#
loop_
_entity_poly.entity_id
_entity_poly.type
_entity_poly.pdbx_seq_one_letter_code
_entity_poly.pdbx_strand_id
1 'polypeptide(L)'
;MFINTRRRYVAEHLFFAALLCSRFEIIYLREIMHDIKEVITILCKYLNDTVDSTLTPEHFRLAKYDKSSEDVINSFWATLDKLTYFALKELNETISFNDFDKCTRTKFRLAYLQYSCLEIYSFSTHNSRSRVLMVALTWLITKYNVLGNVVRLKLLHSSLGREFSKVSTDSTAETNDAKLSTVSNQMNNLLIKAHKLSNNLKAISELNVEKVKLMTRVHAASITTSGLPHLTVSEMALIKNMAVKKNNNEAELQRIKEMEKTASMLDISMKWSKKSHVFHTWMNTVLDECEKIEEPIFSDEASTELARFIYLLRHIIKRQLKSFKNHDHRLPFINSVQDCPSRLLRVQKCITEAHACLSETNNRLDIIEGNLVKKRTDLEIELKSVLSLIPNCVQV
;
A
#
# COMPACT_ATOMS: atom_id res chain seq x y z
N MET A 1 -35.78 -61.88 18.24
CA MET A 1 -34.82 -61.23 19.17
C MET A 1 -33.57 -60.64 18.49
N PHE A 2 -33.25 -60.95 17.22
CA PHE A 2 -32.00 -60.51 16.54
C PHE A 2 -32.06 -59.16 15.78
N ILE A 3 -33.22 -58.51 15.66
CA ILE A 3 -33.38 -57.29 14.84
C ILE A 3 -33.10 -56.00 15.65
N ASN A 4 -33.28 -56.04 16.98
CA ASN A 4 -33.06 -54.86 17.84
C ASN A 4 -31.58 -54.57 18.13
N THR A 5 -30.69 -55.55 18.02
CA THR A 5 -29.25 -55.36 18.27
C THR A 5 -28.54 -54.70 17.09
N ARG A 6 -28.99 -54.95 15.85
CA ARG A 6 -28.40 -54.36 14.64
C ARG A 6 -28.73 -52.88 14.46
N ARG A 7 -29.92 -52.43 14.88
CA ARG A 7 -30.30 -51.00 14.85
C ARG A 7 -29.56 -50.15 15.89
N ARG A 8 -29.22 -50.71 17.06
CA ARG A 8 -28.40 -50.02 18.07
C ARG A 8 -26.95 -49.81 17.60
N TYR A 9 -26.33 -50.83 17.00
CA TYR A 9 -24.96 -50.72 16.48
C TYR A 9 -24.82 -49.71 15.33
N VAL A 10 -25.82 -49.60 14.44
CA VAL A 10 -25.80 -48.63 13.34
C VAL A 10 -26.04 -47.20 13.84
N ALA A 11 -26.90 -47.03 14.86
CA ALA A 11 -27.13 -45.72 15.48
C ALA A 11 -25.92 -45.22 16.27
N GLU A 12 -25.21 -46.09 17.00
CA GLU A 12 -23.99 -45.74 17.73
C GLU A 12 -22.82 -45.41 16.80
N HIS A 13 -22.67 -46.14 15.68
CA HIS A 13 -21.67 -45.81 14.66
C HIS A 13 -21.95 -44.51 13.91
N LEU A 14 -23.22 -44.21 13.59
CA LEU A 14 -23.62 -42.93 12.99
C LEU A 14 -23.42 -41.76 13.96
N PHE A 15 -23.68 -41.96 15.25
CA PHE A 15 -23.43 -40.95 16.29
C PHE A 15 -21.94 -40.71 16.50
N PHE A 16 -21.11 -41.75 16.52
CA PHE A 16 -19.65 -41.62 16.59
C PHE A 16 -19.06 -40.98 15.33
N ALA A 17 -19.57 -41.32 14.15
CA ALA A 17 -19.16 -40.69 12.89
C ALA A 17 -19.55 -39.21 12.85
N ALA A 18 -20.75 -38.83 13.33
CA ALA A 18 -21.16 -37.44 13.44
C ALA A 18 -20.34 -36.65 14.48
N LEU A 19 -19.96 -37.26 15.60
CA LEU A 19 -19.07 -36.67 16.62
C LEU A 19 -17.63 -36.53 16.12
N LEU A 20 -17.15 -37.47 15.32
CA LEU A 20 -15.84 -37.41 14.68
C LEU A 20 -15.82 -36.36 13.57
N CYS A 21 -16.87 -36.27 12.74
CA CYS A 21 -17.01 -35.20 11.73
C CYS A 21 -17.06 -33.82 12.39
N SER A 22 -17.90 -33.66 13.42
CA SER A 22 -17.98 -32.43 14.23
C SER A 22 -16.63 -32.07 14.86
N ARG A 23 -15.90 -33.04 15.41
CA ARG A 23 -14.56 -32.79 15.98
C ARG A 23 -13.52 -32.45 14.92
N PHE A 24 -13.53 -33.09 13.75
CA PHE A 24 -12.63 -32.77 12.65
C PHE A 24 -12.92 -31.38 12.07
N GLU A 25 -14.19 -31.02 11.94
CA GLU A 25 -14.62 -29.70 11.48
C GLU A 25 -14.25 -28.61 12.49
N ILE A 26 -14.41 -28.88 13.80
CA ILE A 26 -13.97 -27.98 14.88
C ILE A 26 -12.44 -27.86 14.93
N ILE A 27 -11.69 -28.95 14.74
CA ILE A 27 -10.22 -28.91 14.72
C ILE A 27 -9.72 -28.15 13.49
N TYR A 28 -10.30 -28.42 12.32
CA TYR A 28 -9.95 -27.75 11.06
C TYR A 28 -10.30 -26.26 11.08
N LEU A 29 -11.48 -25.89 11.59
CA LEU A 29 -11.85 -24.49 11.81
C LEU A 29 -10.94 -23.81 12.84
N ARG A 30 -10.49 -24.54 13.87
CA ARG A 30 -9.58 -24.02 14.90
C ARG A 30 -8.16 -23.82 14.38
N GLU A 31 -7.66 -24.70 13.54
CA GLU A 31 -6.37 -24.55 12.84
C GLU A 31 -6.41 -23.37 11.86
N ILE A 32 -7.46 -23.27 11.03
CA ILE A 32 -7.67 -22.12 10.14
C ILE A 32 -7.76 -20.80 10.92
N MET A 33 -8.52 -20.77 12.02
CA MET A 33 -8.62 -19.58 12.87
C MET A 33 -7.30 -19.20 13.55
N HIS A 34 -6.47 -20.18 13.91
CA HIS A 34 -5.14 -19.93 14.47
C HIS A 34 -4.22 -19.32 13.41
N ASP A 35 -4.20 -19.90 12.22
CA ASP A 35 -3.39 -19.43 11.09
C ASP A 35 -3.80 -18.02 10.63
N ILE A 36 -5.10 -17.72 10.64
CA ILE A 36 -5.62 -16.37 10.33
C ILE A 36 -5.14 -15.35 11.38
N LYS A 37 -5.24 -15.69 12.67
CA LYS A 37 -4.79 -14.79 13.73
C LYS A 37 -3.28 -14.54 13.64
N GLU A 38 -2.52 -15.58 13.34
CA GLU A 38 -1.08 -15.49 13.16
C GLU A 38 -0.71 -14.62 11.95
N VAL A 39 -1.30 -14.86 10.78
CA VAL A 39 -0.98 -14.09 9.56
C VAL A 39 -1.38 -12.62 9.68
N ILE A 40 -2.50 -12.30 10.33
CA ILE A 40 -2.89 -10.91 10.61
C ILE A 40 -1.89 -10.27 11.59
N THR A 41 -1.42 -11.01 12.60
CA THR A 41 -0.38 -10.52 13.52
C THR A 41 0.92 -10.23 12.79
N ILE A 42 1.32 -11.10 11.86
CA ILE A 42 2.50 -10.89 11.00
C ILE A 42 2.31 -9.63 10.16
N LEU A 43 1.13 -9.42 9.55
CA LEU A 43 0.83 -8.22 8.78
C LEU A 43 0.90 -6.95 9.62
N CYS A 44 0.28 -6.93 10.80
CA CYS A 44 0.33 -5.79 11.73
C CYS A 44 1.78 -5.46 12.10
N LYS A 45 2.58 -6.48 12.42
CA LYS A 45 4.00 -6.28 12.72
C LYS A 45 4.76 -5.74 11.50
N TYR A 46 4.44 -6.24 10.31
CA TYR A 46 5.06 -5.77 9.07
C TYR A 46 4.73 -4.31 8.78
N LEU A 47 3.48 -3.90 8.96
CA LEU A 47 3.02 -2.51 8.82
C LEU A 47 3.65 -1.60 9.86
N ASN A 48 3.85 -2.07 11.08
CA ASN A 48 4.54 -1.31 12.12
C ASN A 48 6.02 -1.10 11.76
N ASP A 49 6.76 -2.15 11.39
CA ASP A 49 8.19 -2.04 11.07
C ASP A 49 8.45 -1.20 9.79
N THR A 50 7.50 -1.22 8.84
CA THR A 50 7.63 -0.50 7.56
C THR A 50 7.10 0.93 7.60
N VAL A 51 5.96 1.21 8.21
CA VAL A 51 5.34 2.55 8.18
C VAL A 51 4.92 3.08 9.55
N ASP A 52 5.32 2.43 10.65
CA ASP A 52 4.92 2.79 12.01
C ASP A 52 3.38 2.90 12.10
N SER A 53 2.70 1.86 11.64
CA SER A 53 1.24 1.72 11.71
C SER A 53 0.78 1.28 13.10
N THR A 54 -0.31 1.88 13.59
CA THR A 54 -0.98 1.52 14.85
C THR A 54 -1.98 0.37 14.71
N LEU A 55 -2.10 -0.24 13.52
CA LEU A 55 -3.04 -1.32 13.27
C LEU A 55 -2.68 -2.57 14.08
N THR A 56 -3.69 -3.11 14.76
CA THR A 56 -3.59 -4.34 15.55
C THR A 56 -4.55 -5.41 15.00
N PRO A 57 -4.38 -6.70 15.34
CA PRO A 57 -5.27 -7.75 14.86
C PRO A 57 -6.75 -7.52 15.21
N GLU A 58 -7.02 -6.87 16.35
CA GLU A 58 -8.39 -6.50 16.74
C GLU A 58 -9.03 -5.50 15.77
N HIS A 59 -8.25 -4.58 15.19
CA HIS A 59 -8.74 -3.66 14.17
C HIS A 59 -9.26 -4.40 12.93
N PHE A 60 -8.53 -5.42 12.47
CA PHE A 60 -8.95 -6.26 11.33
C PHE A 60 -10.18 -7.10 11.67
N ARG A 61 -10.24 -7.65 12.88
CA ARG A 61 -11.41 -8.41 13.36
C ARG A 61 -12.67 -7.53 13.42
N LEU A 62 -12.54 -6.30 13.90
CA LEU A 62 -13.62 -5.32 13.96
C LEU A 62 -14.05 -4.86 12.56
N ALA A 63 -13.08 -4.59 11.69
CA ALA A 63 -13.31 -4.18 10.30
C ALA A 63 -14.04 -5.25 9.48
N LYS A 64 -13.74 -6.54 9.70
CA LYS A 64 -14.49 -7.64 9.03
C LYS A 64 -16.00 -7.50 9.22
N TYR A 65 -16.47 -7.06 10.39
CA TYR A 65 -17.90 -6.93 10.70
C TYR A 65 -18.42 -5.48 10.64
N ASP A 66 -17.67 -4.55 10.05
CA ASP A 66 -18.01 -3.11 10.02
C ASP A 66 -18.29 -2.51 11.43
N LYS A 67 -17.72 -3.12 12.48
CA LYS A 67 -17.81 -2.61 13.85
C LYS A 67 -16.73 -1.55 14.07
N SER A 68 -16.93 -0.36 13.51
CA SER A 68 -15.94 0.72 13.55
C SER A 68 -16.05 1.57 14.81
N SER A 69 -14.96 1.66 15.57
CA SER A 69 -14.70 2.81 16.43
C SER A 69 -13.97 3.90 15.65
N GLU A 70 -14.01 5.14 16.13
CA GLU A 70 -13.29 6.26 15.52
C GLU A 70 -11.77 5.99 15.46
N ASP A 71 -11.23 5.32 16.48
CA ASP A 71 -9.84 4.87 16.54
C ASP A 71 -9.48 3.90 15.40
N VAL A 72 -10.38 2.95 15.09
CA VAL A 72 -10.18 1.99 14.00
C VAL A 72 -10.12 2.69 12.65
N ILE A 73 -11.10 3.56 12.38
CA ILE A 73 -11.16 4.35 11.14
C ILE A 73 -9.90 5.21 11.00
N ASN A 74 -9.49 5.89 12.07
CA ASN A 74 -8.32 6.76 12.05
C ASN A 74 -7.00 6.01 11.79
N SER A 75 -6.83 4.83 12.39
CA SER A 75 -5.68 3.95 12.19
C SER A 75 -5.60 3.43 10.76
N PHE A 76 -6.73 3.05 10.16
CA PHE A 76 -6.78 2.66 8.74
C PHE A 76 -6.43 3.82 7.82
N TRP A 77 -7.04 5.01 7.99
CA TRP A 77 -6.71 6.18 7.19
C TRP A 77 -5.25 6.61 7.33
N ALA A 78 -4.68 6.57 8.54
CA ALA A 78 -3.27 6.88 8.76
C ALA A 78 -2.33 5.90 8.05
N THR A 79 -2.69 4.61 8.04
CA THR A 79 -1.90 3.59 7.35
C THR A 79 -2.02 3.73 5.82
N LEU A 80 -3.23 3.95 5.31
CA LEU A 80 -3.48 4.17 3.88
C LEU A 80 -2.77 5.41 3.36
N ASP A 81 -2.78 6.53 4.09
CA ASP A 81 -2.06 7.75 3.69
C ASP A 81 -0.57 7.49 3.50
N LYS A 82 0.07 6.78 4.44
CA LYS A 82 1.49 6.42 4.36
C LYS A 82 1.77 5.46 3.20
N LEU A 83 0.97 4.42 3.03
CA LEU A 83 1.20 3.42 1.98
C LEU A 83 0.95 3.98 0.58
N THR A 84 -0.12 4.76 0.39
CA THR A 84 -0.40 5.41 -0.90
C THR A 84 0.70 6.38 -1.31
N TYR A 85 1.36 7.06 -0.35
CA TYR A 85 2.54 7.87 -0.63
C TYR A 85 3.68 7.02 -1.22
N PHE A 86 3.98 5.87 -0.61
CA PHE A 86 5.05 5.00 -1.10
C PHE A 86 4.73 4.35 -2.44
N ALA A 87 3.47 3.99 -2.68
CA ALA A 87 3.02 3.47 -3.98
C ALA A 87 3.22 4.51 -5.10
N LEU A 88 2.86 5.77 -4.87
CA LEU A 88 3.09 6.85 -5.85
C LEU A 88 4.56 7.20 -6.03
N LYS A 89 5.34 7.19 -4.94
CA LYS A 89 6.78 7.47 -4.99
C LYS A 89 7.51 6.50 -5.93
N GLU A 90 7.07 5.24 -5.99
CA GLU A 90 7.65 4.27 -6.91
C GLU A 90 7.30 4.55 -8.38
N LEU A 91 6.11 5.09 -8.65
CA LEU A 91 5.70 5.52 -9.99
C LEU A 91 6.44 6.80 -10.46
N ASN A 92 7.38 7.32 -9.66
CA ASN A 92 8.18 8.52 -9.93
C ASN A 92 7.36 9.77 -10.25
N GLU A 93 6.11 9.83 -9.79
CA GLU A 93 5.27 11.00 -9.99
C GLU A 93 5.63 12.09 -8.97
N THR A 94 6.04 13.26 -9.46
CA THR A 94 6.31 14.47 -8.67
C THR A 94 5.02 15.17 -8.18
N ILE A 95 3.95 14.40 -7.99
CA ILE A 95 2.65 14.93 -7.62
C ILE A 95 2.54 14.96 -6.09
N SER A 96 2.60 16.17 -5.54
CA SER A 96 2.40 16.41 -4.11
C SER A 96 0.95 16.81 -3.83
N PHE A 97 0.34 16.13 -2.86
CA PHE A 97 -1.00 16.43 -2.34
C PHE A 97 -0.96 16.91 -0.88
N ASN A 98 0.18 17.43 -0.43
CA ASN A 98 0.42 17.76 0.98
C ASN A 98 -0.47 18.90 1.49
N ASP A 99 -1.04 19.70 0.60
CA ASP A 99 -1.93 20.82 0.93
C ASP A 99 -3.32 20.36 1.42
N PHE A 100 -3.65 19.08 1.26
CA PHE A 100 -4.94 18.50 1.66
C PHE A 100 -4.85 17.76 3.00
N ASP A 101 -5.99 17.65 3.69
CA ASP A 101 -6.13 16.82 4.87
C ASP A 101 -5.84 15.33 4.56
N LYS A 102 -5.55 14.55 5.60
CA LYS A 102 -5.18 13.13 5.49
C LYS A 102 -6.18 12.30 4.66
N CYS A 103 -7.48 12.49 4.87
CA CYS A 103 -8.52 11.71 4.20
C CYS A 103 -8.56 12.08 2.71
N THR A 104 -8.72 13.36 2.41
CA THR A 104 -8.78 13.86 1.03
C THR A 104 -7.51 13.56 0.24
N ARG A 105 -6.34 13.73 0.87
CA ARG A 105 -5.04 13.38 0.30
C ARG A 105 -4.98 11.90 -0.07
N THR A 106 -5.38 11.01 0.83
CA THR A 106 -5.41 9.56 0.58
C THR A 106 -6.34 9.23 -0.57
N LYS A 107 -7.53 9.83 -0.63
CA LYS A 107 -8.47 9.65 -1.75
C LYS A 107 -7.87 10.08 -3.08
N PHE A 108 -7.20 11.23 -3.16
CA PHE A 108 -6.53 11.64 -4.39
C PHE A 108 -5.46 10.64 -4.81
N ARG A 109 -4.61 10.21 -3.88
CA ARG A 109 -3.58 9.21 -4.20
C ARG A 109 -4.18 7.90 -4.69
N LEU A 110 -5.27 7.42 -4.08
CA LEU A 110 -6.00 6.24 -4.54
C LEU A 110 -6.62 6.42 -5.93
N ALA A 111 -7.15 7.60 -6.25
CA ALA A 111 -7.67 7.91 -7.58
C ALA A 111 -6.56 7.94 -8.64
N TYR A 112 -5.38 8.50 -8.33
CA TYR A 112 -4.22 8.45 -9.23
C TYR A 112 -3.73 7.01 -9.45
N LEU A 113 -3.82 6.16 -8.43
CA LEU A 113 -3.55 4.72 -8.54
C LEU A 113 -4.70 3.93 -9.23
N GLN A 114 -5.75 4.62 -9.71
CA GLN A 114 -6.91 4.02 -10.38
C GLN A 114 -7.64 2.97 -9.51
N TYR A 115 -7.82 3.25 -8.22
CA TYR A 115 -8.67 2.42 -7.37
C TYR A 115 -10.15 2.56 -7.78
N SER A 116 -10.84 1.45 -7.99
CA SER A 116 -12.15 1.43 -8.65
C SER A 116 -13.34 1.53 -7.69
N CYS A 117 -13.16 1.31 -6.38
CA CYS A 117 -14.27 1.31 -5.44
C CYS A 117 -14.75 2.73 -5.13
N LEU A 118 -15.96 3.05 -5.56
CA LEU A 118 -16.57 4.39 -5.43
C LEU A 118 -16.79 4.82 -3.97
N GLU A 119 -17.13 3.86 -3.10
CA GLU A 119 -17.50 4.13 -1.71
C GLU A 119 -16.39 4.86 -0.94
N ILE A 120 -15.12 4.61 -1.28
CA ILE A 120 -14.02 5.28 -0.58
C ILE A 120 -13.97 6.78 -0.85
N TYR A 121 -14.45 7.21 -2.03
CA TYR A 121 -14.44 8.61 -2.43
C TYR A 121 -15.60 9.39 -1.80
N SER A 122 -16.68 8.71 -1.45
CA SER A 122 -17.84 9.29 -0.76
C SER A 122 -17.69 9.40 0.76
N PHE A 123 -16.67 8.78 1.37
CA PHE A 123 -16.51 8.81 2.84
C PHE A 123 -16.09 10.16 3.39
N SER A 124 -16.75 10.65 4.43
CA SER A 124 -16.21 11.73 5.25
C SER A 124 -15.27 11.17 6.32
N THR A 125 -14.50 12.05 6.98
CA THR A 125 -13.59 11.66 8.08
C THR A 125 -14.29 10.88 9.20
N HIS A 126 -15.59 11.14 9.42
CA HIS A 126 -16.38 10.53 10.49
C HIS A 126 -17.35 9.44 10.01
N ASN A 127 -17.66 9.38 8.71
CA ASN A 127 -18.56 8.39 8.12
C ASN A 127 -17.79 7.51 7.13
N SER A 128 -16.89 6.68 7.66
CA SER A 128 -16.09 5.73 6.89
C SER A 128 -16.38 4.31 7.34
N ARG A 129 -16.59 3.41 6.39
CA ARG A 129 -16.77 1.98 6.69
C ARG A 129 -15.41 1.30 6.80
N SER A 130 -15.11 0.74 7.98
CA SER A 130 -13.81 0.13 8.26
C SER A 130 -13.52 -1.07 7.35
N ARG A 131 -14.54 -1.81 6.90
CA ARG A 131 -14.36 -2.89 5.93
C ARG A 131 -13.86 -2.39 4.58
N VAL A 132 -14.44 -1.32 4.04
CA VAL A 132 -14.04 -0.74 2.75
C VAL A 132 -12.60 -0.21 2.80
N LEU A 133 -12.21 0.39 3.93
CA LEU A 133 -10.81 0.81 4.15
C LEU A 133 -9.84 -0.38 4.19
N MET A 134 -10.25 -1.49 4.81
CA MET A 134 -9.47 -2.73 4.85
C MET A 134 -9.34 -3.37 3.46
N VAL A 135 -10.40 -3.30 2.64
CA VAL A 135 -10.35 -3.74 1.23
C VAL A 135 -9.36 -2.88 0.44
N ALA A 136 -9.41 -1.56 0.59
CA ALA A 136 -8.47 -0.65 -0.08
C ALA A 136 -7.01 -0.90 0.36
N LEU A 137 -6.78 -1.17 1.65
CA LEU A 137 -5.47 -1.54 2.16
C LEU A 137 -4.96 -2.83 1.51
N THR A 138 -5.82 -3.85 1.44
CA THR A 138 -5.47 -5.13 0.84
C THR A 138 -5.20 -5.00 -0.65
N TRP A 139 -5.95 -4.17 -1.35
CA TRP A 139 -5.72 -3.87 -2.76
C TRP A 139 -4.34 -3.22 -2.99
N LEU A 140 -3.93 -2.26 -2.15
CA LEU A 140 -2.59 -1.65 -2.25
C LEU A 140 -1.46 -2.69 -2.04
N ILE A 141 -1.63 -3.57 -1.05
CA ILE A 141 -0.66 -4.63 -0.75
C ILE A 141 -0.57 -5.61 -1.92
N THR A 142 -1.71 -5.99 -2.51
CA THR A 142 -1.76 -7.03 -3.54
C THR A 142 -1.37 -6.51 -4.92
N LYS A 143 -1.91 -5.37 -5.35
CA LYS A 143 -1.69 -4.83 -6.71
C LYS A 143 -0.33 -4.18 -6.87
N TYR A 144 0.11 -3.40 -5.88
CA TYR A 144 1.34 -2.61 -5.96
C TYR A 144 2.51 -3.21 -5.18
N ASN A 145 2.32 -4.29 -4.41
CA ASN A 145 3.35 -4.82 -3.50
C ASN A 145 3.99 -3.73 -2.62
N VAL A 146 3.16 -2.79 -2.13
CA VAL A 146 3.64 -1.55 -1.49
C VAL A 146 4.57 -1.83 -0.29
N LEU A 147 4.36 -2.92 0.44
CA LEU A 147 5.21 -3.31 1.56
C LEU A 147 6.62 -3.71 1.11
N GLY A 148 6.73 -4.46 0.01
CA GLY A 148 8.01 -4.79 -0.61
C GLY A 148 8.74 -3.54 -1.08
N ASN A 149 8.02 -2.57 -1.64
CA ASN A 149 8.62 -1.34 -2.16
C ASN A 149 9.12 -0.44 -1.02
N VAL A 150 8.36 -0.35 0.08
CA VAL A 150 8.81 0.34 1.30
C VAL A 150 10.08 -0.30 1.84
N VAL A 151 10.12 -1.63 1.94
CA VAL A 151 11.33 -2.37 2.38
C VAL A 151 12.51 -2.04 1.47
N ARG A 152 12.34 -2.13 0.15
CA ARG A 152 13.38 -1.83 -0.84
C ARG A 152 13.90 -0.39 -0.70
N LEU A 153 13.02 0.59 -0.59
CA LEU A 153 13.38 1.99 -0.41
C LEU A 153 14.13 2.23 0.91
N LYS A 154 13.66 1.63 2.01
CA LYS A 154 14.37 1.71 3.29
C LYS A 154 15.75 1.08 3.22
N LEU A 155 15.90 -0.07 2.56
CA LEU A 155 17.19 -0.74 2.37
C LEU A 155 18.16 0.11 1.56
N LEU A 156 17.72 0.72 0.46
CA LEU A 156 18.55 1.61 -0.36
C LEU A 156 19.11 2.79 0.44
N HIS A 157 18.33 3.35 1.35
CA HIS A 157 18.75 4.46 2.20
C HIS A 157 19.46 4.05 3.51
N SER A 158 19.42 2.75 3.84
CA SER A 158 20.07 2.19 5.03
C SER A 158 21.60 2.12 4.90
N SER A 159 22.28 1.82 6.01
CA SER A 159 23.72 1.54 6.02
C SER A 159 24.11 0.45 5.01
N LEU A 160 23.29 -0.60 4.87
CA LEU A 160 23.51 -1.71 3.92
C LEU A 160 23.48 -1.25 2.45
N GLY A 161 22.57 -0.34 2.10
CA GLY A 161 22.45 0.18 0.73
C GLY A 161 23.54 1.19 0.36
N ARG A 162 24.00 2.00 1.32
CA ARG A 162 25.01 3.04 1.09
C ARG A 162 26.40 2.49 0.75
N GLU A 163 26.73 1.27 1.17
CA GLU A 163 28.03 0.65 0.84
C GLU A 163 28.21 0.41 -0.66
N PHE A 164 27.11 0.18 -1.38
CA PHE A 164 27.13 -0.06 -2.83
C PHE A 164 26.92 1.22 -3.66
N SER A 165 26.51 2.32 -3.04
CA SER A 165 26.12 3.56 -3.72
C SER A 165 27.23 4.61 -3.83
N LYS A 166 28.33 4.49 -3.08
CA LYS A 166 29.42 5.47 -3.11
C LYS A 166 30.50 5.10 -4.11
N VAL A 167 30.24 5.36 -5.38
CA VAL A 167 31.30 5.84 -6.27
C VAL A 167 31.11 7.34 -6.31
N SER A 168 31.80 8.07 -5.45
CA SER A 168 31.98 9.51 -5.63
C SER A 168 32.77 9.69 -6.92
N THR A 169 32.08 9.85 -8.04
CA THR A 169 32.66 10.41 -9.25
C THR A 169 32.88 11.90 -9.00
N ASP A 170 33.80 12.23 -8.10
CA ASP A 170 34.48 13.53 -8.10
C ASP A 170 35.44 13.50 -9.29
N SER A 171 34.88 13.41 -10.49
CA SER A 171 35.58 13.60 -11.74
C SER A 171 35.05 14.86 -12.37
N THR A 172 35.32 15.99 -11.72
CA THR A 172 35.68 17.21 -12.46
C THR A 172 37.01 16.93 -13.17
N ALA A 173 36.99 16.00 -14.12
CA ALA A 173 38.05 15.91 -15.10
C ALA A 173 37.84 17.11 -16.00
N GLU A 174 38.55 18.21 -15.70
CA GLU A 174 38.71 19.33 -16.60
C GLU A 174 39.11 18.78 -17.97
N THR A 175 38.15 18.73 -18.88
CA THR A 175 38.41 18.56 -20.30
C THR A 175 39.00 19.86 -20.80
N ASN A 176 40.28 20.06 -20.51
CA ASN A 176 41.12 21.02 -21.21
C ASN A 176 41.35 20.48 -22.62
N ASP A 177 40.32 20.60 -23.46
CA ASP A 177 40.45 20.43 -24.91
C ASP A 177 41.17 21.65 -25.47
N ALA A 178 42.50 21.67 -25.29
CA ALA A 178 43.37 22.57 -26.00
C ALA A 178 43.17 22.31 -27.51
N LYS A 179 42.77 23.35 -28.25
CA LYS A 179 42.62 23.32 -29.72
C LYS A 179 43.94 22.84 -30.35
N LEU A 180 44.01 21.56 -30.71
CA LEU A 180 45.13 20.97 -31.43
C LEU A 180 45.06 21.40 -32.89
N SER A 181 45.89 22.38 -33.27
CA SER A 181 45.88 23.04 -34.58
C SER A 181 46.51 22.23 -35.73
N THR A 182 47.08 21.05 -35.47
CA THR A 182 47.77 20.25 -36.50
C THR A 182 47.41 18.78 -36.41
N VAL A 183 47.18 18.14 -37.57
CA VAL A 183 46.81 16.71 -37.70
C VAL A 183 47.83 15.79 -37.01
N SER A 184 49.13 16.10 -37.09
CA SER A 184 50.19 15.35 -36.40
C SER A 184 50.03 15.38 -34.87
N ASN A 185 49.70 16.54 -34.31
CA ASN A 185 49.50 16.68 -32.86
C ASN A 185 48.21 15.98 -32.41
N GLN A 186 47.15 16.00 -33.23
CA GLN A 186 45.93 15.23 -32.98
C GLN A 186 46.21 13.72 -32.97
N MET A 187 46.98 13.22 -33.94
CA MET A 187 47.38 11.81 -34.02
C MET A 187 48.22 11.40 -32.81
N ASN A 188 49.21 12.21 -32.43
CA ASN A 188 50.03 11.96 -31.24
C ASN A 188 49.21 11.96 -29.95
N ASN A 189 48.25 12.88 -29.81
CA ASN A 189 47.33 12.89 -28.66
C ASN A 189 46.43 11.64 -28.64
N LEU A 190 45.93 11.20 -29.80
CA LEU A 190 45.15 9.97 -29.94
C LEU A 190 45.98 8.74 -29.52
N LEU A 191 47.24 8.68 -29.94
CA LEU A 191 48.19 7.63 -29.54
C LEU A 191 48.45 7.63 -28.03
N ILE A 192 48.67 8.80 -27.43
CA ILE A 192 48.86 8.94 -25.97
C ILE A 192 47.58 8.53 -25.22
N LYS A 193 46.41 8.98 -25.66
CA LYS A 193 45.12 8.59 -25.06
C LYS A 193 44.85 7.09 -25.21
N ALA A 194 45.14 6.50 -26.36
CA ALA A 194 45.00 5.06 -26.60
C ALA A 194 45.97 4.24 -25.73
N HIS A 195 47.21 4.71 -25.58
CA HIS A 195 48.19 4.06 -24.70
C HIS A 195 47.76 4.17 -23.22
N LYS A 196 47.26 5.34 -22.81
CA LYS A 196 46.70 5.54 -21.46
C LYS A 196 45.49 4.65 -21.22
N LEU A 197 44.61 4.50 -22.21
CA LEU A 197 43.45 3.60 -22.14
C LEU A 197 43.90 2.14 -22.01
N SER A 198 44.86 1.70 -22.82
CA SER A 198 45.41 0.34 -22.76
C SER A 198 46.03 0.04 -21.40
N ASN A 199 46.83 0.97 -20.87
CA ASN A 199 47.42 0.85 -19.53
C ASN A 199 46.36 0.81 -18.43
N ASN A 200 45.32 1.65 -18.54
CA ASN A 200 44.20 1.63 -17.58
C ASN A 200 43.42 0.31 -17.65
N LEU A 201 43.17 -0.24 -18.84
CA LEU A 201 42.50 -1.53 -19.01
C LEU A 201 43.33 -2.67 -18.40
N LYS A 202 44.65 -2.63 -18.58
CA LYS A 202 45.58 -3.57 -17.94
C LYS A 202 45.56 -3.43 -16.42
N ALA A 203 45.60 -2.21 -15.89
CA ALA A 203 45.50 -1.97 -14.45
C ALA A 203 44.15 -2.48 -13.88
N ILE A 204 43.04 -2.28 -14.61
CA ILE A 204 41.72 -2.80 -14.22
C ILE A 204 41.72 -4.33 -14.18
N SER A 205 42.34 -5.00 -15.18
CA SER A 205 42.40 -6.46 -15.19
C SER A 205 43.27 -7.00 -14.05
N GLU A 206 44.41 -6.38 -13.77
CA GLU A 206 45.27 -6.72 -12.63
C GLU A 206 44.57 -6.51 -11.29
N LEU A 207 43.86 -5.38 -11.12
CA LEU A 207 43.05 -5.10 -9.93
C LEU A 207 41.91 -6.10 -9.76
N ASN A 208 41.29 -6.56 -10.85
CA ASN A 208 40.27 -7.60 -10.80
C ASN A 208 40.85 -8.94 -10.34
N VAL A 209 42.04 -9.32 -10.82
CA VAL A 209 42.74 -10.53 -10.36
C VAL A 209 43.07 -10.44 -8.87
N GLU A 210 43.61 -9.31 -8.40
CA GLU A 210 43.89 -9.10 -6.98
C GLU A 210 42.62 -9.08 -6.12
N LYS A 211 41.54 -8.45 -6.61
CA LYS A 211 40.23 -8.49 -5.96
C LYS A 211 39.75 -9.93 -5.75
N VAL A 212 39.85 -10.78 -6.78
CA VAL A 212 39.48 -12.20 -6.67
C VAL A 212 40.36 -12.91 -5.64
N LYS A 213 41.69 -12.73 -5.68
CA LYS A 213 42.59 -13.34 -4.70
C LYS A 213 42.24 -12.95 -3.26
N LEU A 214 42.03 -11.65 -3.01
CA LEU A 214 41.68 -11.14 -1.69
C LEU A 214 40.30 -11.64 -1.24
N MET A 215 39.32 -11.65 -2.14
CA MET A 215 37.98 -12.17 -1.86
C MET A 215 38.01 -13.65 -1.49
N THR A 216 38.78 -14.48 -2.20
CA THR A 216 38.97 -15.89 -1.86
C THR A 216 39.60 -16.07 -0.48
N ARG A 217 40.57 -15.22 -0.09
CA ARG A 217 41.16 -15.25 1.26
C ARG A 217 40.14 -14.92 2.34
N VAL A 218 39.27 -13.93 2.11
CA VAL A 218 38.20 -13.58 3.04
C VAL A 218 37.18 -14.71 3.17
N HIS A 219 36.78 -15.32 2.05
CA HIS A 219 35.87 -16.48 2.07
C HIS A 219 36.49 -17.69 2.78
N ALA A 220 37.76 -17.99 2.54
CA ALA A 220 38.45 -19.07 3.25
C ALA A 220 38.50 -18.83 4.77
N ALA A 221 38.67 -17.57 5.19
CA ALA A 221 38.66 -17.19 6.61
C ALA A 221 37.26 -17.22 7.25
N SER A 222 36.18 -17.04 6.46
CA SER A 222 34.80 -16.96 6.97
C SER A 222 34.03 -18.28 6.94
N ILE A 223 34.52 -19.29 6.22
CA ILE A 223 33.86 -20.61 6.07
C ILE A 223 33.63 -21.33 7.41
N THR A 224 34.50 -21.15 8.41
CA THR A 224 34.44 -21.92 9.66
C THR A 224 33.94 -21.14 10.87
N THR A 225 33.68 -19.83 10.74
CA THR A 225 33.52 -18.96 11.93
C THR A 225 32.10 -18.92 12.51
N SER A 226 31.07 -19.34 11.77
CA SER A 226 29.68 -19.01 12.19
C SER A 226 28.59 -20.03 11.86
N GLY A 227 28.89 -21.16 11.21
CA GLY A 227 27.85 -22.11 10.74
C GLY A 227 26.87 -21.52 9.70
N LEU A 228 27.13 -20.30 9.22
CA LEU A 228 26.41 -19.59 8.17
C LEU A 228 27.14 -19.80 6.83
N PRO A 229 26.45 -19.62 5.68
CA PRO A 229 27.12 -19.52 4.39
C PRO A 229 28.21 -18.43 4.42
N HIS A 230 29.29 -18.65 3.68
CA HIS A 230 30.43 -17.74 3.52
C HIS A 230 30.00 -16.26 3.49
N LEU A 231 30.51 -15.47 4.45
CA LEU A 231 30.27 -14.04 4.47
C LEU A 231 30.96 -13.38 3.27
N THR A 232 30.27 -12.41 2.66
CA THR A 232 30.84 -11.53 1.64
C THR A 232 31.92 -10.62 2.24
N VAL A 233 32.78 -10.09 1.37
CA VAL A 233 33.85 -9.16 1.79
C VAL A 233 33.29 -7.93 2.49
N SER A 234 32.16 -7.41 2.02
CA SER A 234 31.48 -6.26 2.62
C SER A 234 30.94 -6.59 4.02
N GLU A 235 30.29 -7.75 4.18
CA GLU A 235 29.79 -8.21 5.49
C GLU A 235 30.94 -8.42 6.49
N MET A 236 32.05 -9.01 6.03
CA MET A 236 33.23 -9.19 6.88
C MET A 236 33.90 -7.84 7.24
N ALA A 237 33.93 -6.88 6.31
CA ALA A 237 34.42 -5.53 6.57
C ALA A 237 33.53 -4.79 7.58
N LEU A 238 32.21 -4.93 7.48
CA LEU A 238 31.24 -4.40 8.44
C LEU A 238 31.49 -4.97 9.84
N ILE A 239 31.56 -6.29 9.97
CA ILE A 239 31.78 -6.98 11.25
C ILE A 239 33.14 -6.57 11.84
N LYS A 240 34.20 -6.53 11.02
CA LYS A 240 35.53 -6.08 11.46
C LYS A 240 35.51 -4.63 11.93
N ASN A 241 34.89 -3.74 11.17
CA ASN A 241 34.78 -2.33 11.53
C ASN A 241 34.03 -2.15 12.86
N MET A 242 32.97 -2.92 13.09
CA MET A 242 32.23 -2.91 14.36
C MET A 242 33.05 -3.52 15.51
N ALA A 243 33.79 -4.60 15.27
CA ALA A 243 34.60 -5.25 16.29
C ALA A 243 35.78 -4.39 16.74
N VAL A 244 36.42 -3.67 15.81
CA VAL A 244 37.62 -2.83 16.07
C VAL A 244 37.24 -1.48 16.69
N LYS A 245 36.06 -0.94 16.39
CA LYS A 245 35.62 0.39 16.85
C LYS A 245 34.80 0.37 18.14
N LYS A 246 34.92 -0.69 18.94
CA LYS A 246 34.27 -0.91 20.26
C LYS A 246 34.45 0.20 21.32
N ASN A 247 35.06 1.33 20.99
CA ASN A 247 35.10 2.53 21.81
C ASN A 247 33.76 3.28 21.70
N ASN A 248 32.85 3.05 22.65
CA ASN A 248 31.74 3.90 23.15
C ASN A 248 31.22 5.09 22.29
N ASN A 249 31.11 4.93 20.97
CA ASN A 249 30.57 5.96 20.10
C ASN A 249 29.07 5.70 19.93
N GLU A 250 28.25 6.62 20.45
CA GLU A 250 26.79 6.59 20.34
C GLU A 250 26.29 6.39 18.90
N ALA A 251 27.03 6.92 17.92
CA ALA A 251 26.77 6.76 16.49
C ALA A 251 26.93 5.32 15.96
N GLU A 252 27.70 4.47 16.63
CA GLU A 252 27.87 3.06 16.26
C GLU A 252 26.79 2.18 16.88
N LEU A 253 26.45 2.45 18.15
CA LEU A 253 25.29 1.83 18.80
C LEU A 253 24.01 2.13 18.04
N GLN A 254 23.85 3.37 17.55
CA GLN A 254 22.74 3.76 16.69
C GLN A 254 22.72 3.00 15.37
N ARG A 255 23.89 2.79 14.73
CA ARG A 255 24.00 1.99 13.50
C ARG A 255 23.65 0.51 13.72
N ILE A 256 24.05 -0.08 14.84
CA ILE A 256 23.67 -1.46 15.20
C ILE A 256 22.15 -1.55 15.39
N LYS A 257 21.55 -0.62 16.12
CA LYS A 257 20.08 -0.57 16.28
C LYS A 257 19.34 -0.43 14.95
N GLU A 258 19.86 0.38 14.02
CA GLU A 258 19.31 0.50 12.66
C GLU A 258 19.42 -0.81 11.88
N MET A 259 20.55 -1.53 12.01
CA MET A 259 20.73 -2.85 11.38
C MET A 259 19.80 -3.91 12.00
N GLU A 260 19.63 -3.93 13.32
CA GLU A 260 18.68 -4.81 14.00
C GLU A 260 17.23 -4.54 13.57
N LYS A 261 16.83 -3.26 13.46
CA LYS A 261 15.51 -2.88 12.93
C LYS A 261 15.35 -3.37 11.48
N THR A 262 16.39 -3.23 10.67
CA THR A 262 16.39 -3.70 9.28
C THR A 262 16.29 -5.23 9.19
N ALA A 263 17.00 -5.96 10.05
CA ALA A 263 16.95 -7.42 10.12
C ALA A 263 15.57 -7.92 10.56
N SER A 264 14.96 -7.30 11.59
CA SER A 264 13.57 -7.59 12.01
C SER A 264 12.60 -7.41 10.85
N MET A 265 12.70 -6.27 10.15
CA MET A 265 11.85 -5.96 8.99
C MET A 265 11.99 -7.02 7.88
N LEU A 266 13.22 -7.47 7.59
CA LEU A 266 13.48 -8.52 6.60
C LEU A 266 12.93 -9.89 7.03
N ASP A 267 13.15 -10.31 8.27
CA ASP A 267 12.61 -11.56 8.81
C ASP A 267 11.07 -11.59 8.73
N ILE A 268 10.43 -10.47 9.07
CA ILE A 268 8.97 -10.35 8.97
C ILE A 268 8.51 -10.37 7.51
N SER A 269 9.20 -9.70 6.60
CA SER A 269 8.87 -9.75 5.16
C SER A 269 8.95 -11.18 4.61
N MET A 270 9.92 -11.98 5.08
CA MET A 270 10.06 -13.38 4.70
C MET A 270 8.91 -14.22 5.28
N LYS A 271 8.56 -14.00 6.54
CA LYS A 271 7.40 -14.67 7.19
C LYS A 271 6.09 -14.33 6.50
N TRP A 272 5.89 -13.06 6.15
CA TRP A 272 4.73 -12.59 5.38
C TRP A 272 4.67 -13.28 4.01
N SER A 273 5.77 -13.30 3.26
CA SER A 273 5.82 -13.94 1.94
C SER A 273 5.41 -15.42 1.98
N LYS A 274 5.79 -16.15 3.03
CA LYS A 274 5.39 -17.55 3.22
C LYS A 274 3.90 -17.74 3.53
N LYS A 275 3.28 -16.83 4.28
CA LYS A 275 1.90 -16.97 4.80
C LYS A 275 0.87 -16.05 4.14
N SER A 276 1.27 -15.20 3.19
CA SER A 276 0.39 -14.21 2.54
C SER A 276 -0.85 -14.85 1.91
N HIS A 277 -0.72 -16.05 1.35
CA HIS A 277 -1.84 -16.81 0.77
C HIS A 277 -2.99 -17.02 1.77
N VAL A 278 -2.69 -17.30 3.05
CA VAL A 278 -3.72 -17.47 4.11
C VAL A 278 -4.49 -16.18 4.33
N PHE A 279 -3.79 -15.03 4.31
CA PHE A 279 -4.44 -13.73 4.42
C PHE A 279 -5.34 -13.45 3.22
N HIS A 280 -4.91 -13.77 1.99
CA HIS A 280 -5.73 -13.60 0.79
C HIS A 280 -6.98 -14.49 0.83
N THR A 281 -6.85 -15.76 1.26
CA THR A 281 -8.01 -16.65 1.45
C THR A 281 -8.97 -16.09 2.49
N TRP A 282 -8.47 -15.56 3.61
CA TRP A 282 -9.32 -14.90 4.59
C TRP A 282 -10.00 -13.65 4.04
N MET A 283 -9.28 -12.84 3.24
CA MET A 283 -9.82 -11.63 2.64
C MET A 283 -10.97 -11.93 1.66
N ASN A 284 -10.93 -13.07 0.94
CA ASN A 284 -12.07 -13.50 0.13
C ASN A 284 -13.34 -13.63 0.98
N THR A 285 -13.24 -14.18 2.19
CA THR A 285 -14.39 -14.24 3.11
C THR A 285 -14.90 -12.86 3.57
N VAL A 286 -14.05 -11.82 3.50
CA VAL A 286 -14.48 -10.44 3.78
C VAL A 286 -15.19 -9.87 2.56
N LEU A 287 -14.70 -10.15 1.36
CA LEU A 287 -15.34 -9.73 0.10
C LEU A 287 -16.72 -10.37 -0.07
N ASP A 288 -16.87 -11.66 0.26
CA ASP A 288 -18.16 -12.34 0.27
C ASP A 288 -19.15 -11.64 1.22
N GLU A 289 -18.68 -11.13 2.37
CA GLU A 289 -19.50 -10.35 3.31
C GLU A 289 -19.77 -8.91 2.83
N CYS A 290 -18.96 -8.37 1.91
CA CYS A 290 -19.28 -7.10 1.23
C CYS A 290 -20.42 -7.30 0.22
N GLU A 291 -20.41 -8.41 -0.52
CA GLU A 291 -21.41 -8.70 -1.56
C GLU A 291 -22.80 -9.02 -0.98
N LYS A 292 -22.86 -9.57 0.25
CA LYS A 292 -24.11 -9.85 0.96
C LYS A 292 -24.88 -8.60 1.40
N ILE A 293 -24.25 -7.43 1.38
CA ILE A 293 -24.94 -6.18 1.69
C ILE A 293 -25.65 -5.73 0.41
N GLU A 294 -26.96 -5.90 0.38
CA GLU A 294 -27.83 -5.32 -0.64
C GLU A 294 -27.66 -3.80 -0.60
N GLU A 295 -26.96 -3.29 -1.62
CA GLU A 295 -26.65 -1.90 -1.95
C GLU A 295 -26.05 -1.02 -0.82
N PRO A 296 -24.92 -0.33 -1.08
CA PRO A 296 -24.42 0.65 -0.13
C PRO A 296 -25.49 1.73 0.03
N ILE A 297 -25.98 1.94 1.26
CA ILE A 297 -26.85 3.05 1.63
C ILE A 297 -26.09 4.34 1.31
N PHE A 298 -26.32 4.86 0.10
CA PHE A 298 -25.62 6.02 -0.42
C PHE A 298 -26.37 7.24 0.10
N SER A 299 -25.98 7.72 1.28
CA SER A 299 -26.64 8.88 1.89
C SER A 299 -26.47 10.14 1.04
N ASP A 300 -27.37 11.12 1.22
CA ASP A 300 -27.23 12.44 0.59
C ASP A 300 -25.85 13.08 0.90
N GLU A 301 -25.35 12.87 2.11
CA GLU A 301 -24.01 13.30 2.54
C GLU A 301 -22.88 12.61 1.77
N ALA A 302 -23.01 11.30 1.51
CA ALA A 302 -22.05 10.55 0.71
C ALA A 302 -22.02 11.07 -0.75
N SER A 303 -23.19 11.45 -1.28
CA SER A 303 -23.34 12.02 -2.62
C SER A 303 -22.71 13.41 -2.73
N THR A 304 -22.90 14.28 -1.73
CA THR A 304 -22.29 15.61 -1.72
C THR A 304 -20.77 15.54 -1.57
N GLU A 305 -20.26 14.65 -0.71
CA GLU A 305 -18.83 14.41 -0.58
C GLU A 305 -18.20 13.84 -1.85
N LEU A 306 -18.87 12.90 -2.52
CA LEU A 306 -18.41 12.39 -3.81
C LEU A 306 -18.38 13.50 -4.88
N ALA A 307 -19.44 14.31 -4.98
CA ALA A 307 -19.49 15.44 -5.92
C ALA A 307 -18.38 16.46 -5.64
N ARG A 308 -18.12 16.76 -4.36
CA ARG A 308 -17.02 17.62 -3.92
C ARG A 308 -15.67 17.03 -4.32
N PHE A 309 -15.46 15.74 -4.08
CA PHE A 309 -14.24 15.05 -4.47
C PHE A 309 -14.03 15.11 -5.99
N ILE A 310 -15.06 14.81 -6.79
CA ILE A 310 -15.00 14.88 -8.25
C ILE A 310 -14.69 16.30 -8.72
N TYR A 311 -15.32 17.32 -8.13
CA TYR A 311 -15.03 18.72 -8.43
C TYR A 311 -13.56 19.06 -8.18
N LEU A 312 -13.02 18.66 -7.02
CA LEU A 312 -11.62 18.90 -6.68
C LEU A 312 -10.66 18.11 -7.58
N LEU A 313 -10.97 16.84 -7.89
CA LEU A 313 -10.18 16.01 -8.78
C LEU A 313 -10.13 16.63 -10.19
N ARG A 314 -11.27 17.08 -10.71
CA ARG A 314 -11.36 17.83 -11.97
C ARG A 314 -10.52 19.11 -11.91
N HIS A 315 -10.53 19.84 -10.80
CA HIS A 315 -9.72 21.04 -10.65
C HIS A 315 -8.22 20.73 -10.64
N ILE A 316 -7.79 19.66 -9.96
CA ILE A 316 -6.39 19.21 -9.93
C ILE A 316 -5.93 18.76 -11.32
N ILE A 317 -6.72 17.91 -11.99
CA ILE A 317 -6.43 17.47 -13.36
C ILE A 317 -6.40 18.66 -14.30
N LYS A 318 -7.34 19.61 -14.19
CA LYS A 318 -7.31 20.87 -14.96
C LYS A 318 -6.08 21.71 -14.62
N ARG A 319 -5.61 21.77 -13.38
CA ARG A 319 -4.41 22.52 -12.98
C ARG A 319 -3.15 21.89 -13.58
N GLN A 320 -3.03 20.56 -13.55
CA GLN A 320 -1.93 19.86 -14.18
C GLN A 320 -1.98 19.95 -15.71
N LEU A 321 -3.16 19.81 -16.32
CA LEU A 321 -3.34 20.04 -17.76
C LEU A 321 -3.09 21.51 -18.15
N LYS A 322 -3.41 22.49 -17.29
CA LYS A 322 -3.10 23.91 -17.51
C LYS A 322 -1.61 24.23 -17.34
N SER A 323 -0.86 23.52 -16.50
CA SER A 323 0.61 23.67 -16.50
C SER A 323 1.24 23.13 -17.80
N PHE A 324 0.57 22.20 -18.49
CA PHE A 324 0.89 21.80 -19.87
C PHE A 324 0.28 22.72 -20.95
N LYS A 325 -0.75 23.51 -20.63
CA LYS A 325 -1.49 24.39 -21.54
C LYS A 325 -1.48 25.87 -21.09
N ASN A 326 -0.33 26.39 -20.66
CA ASN A 326 -0.13 27.84 -20.58
C ASN A 326 0.11 28.44 -21.98
N HIS A 327 -0.75 28.07 -22.94
CA HIS A 327 -1.31 29.00 -23.91
C HIS A 327 -2.84 28.92 -23.79
N ASP A 328 -3.39 30.05 -23.38
CA ASP A 328 -4.78 30.51 -23.53
C ASP A 328 -5.89 30.00 -22.60
N HIS A 329 -6.18 30.91 -21.65
CA HIS A 329 -7.45 31.59 -21.40
C HIS A 329 -8.74 30.82 -21.04
N ARG A 330 -9.08 30.98 -19.75
CA ARG A 330 -10.31 31.54 -19.12
C ARG A 330 -11.73 31.10 -19.53
N LEU A 331 -12.53 30.87 -18.46
CA LEU A 331 -13.94 31.27 -18.17
C LEU A 331 -14.82 30.08 -17.67
N PRO A 332 -16.02 30.30 -17.07
CA PRO A 332 -16.28 30.98 -15.79
C PRO A 332 -17.22 30.16 -14.84
N PHE A 333 -17.42 30.69 -13.64
CA PHE A 333 -18.22 30.19 -12.52
C PHE A 333 -19.71 30.62 -12.66
N ILE A 334 -20.67 29.80 -12.22
CA ILE A 334 -22.09 30.19 -12.08
C ILE A 334 -22.55 29.88 -10.66
N ASN A 335 -23.13 30.90 -10.01
CA ASN A 335 -23.76 30.88 -8.69
C ASN A 335 -25.18 30.26 -8.74
N SER A 336 -25.58 29.57 -7.67
CA SER A 336 -26.96 29.09 -7.46
C SER A 336 -27.77 30.04 -6.59
N VAL A 337 -29.02 30.26 -6.99
CA VAL A 337 -30.04 31.13 -6.39
C VAL A 337 -30.83 30.41 -5.28
N GLN A 338 -31.24 31.21 -4.29
CA GLN A 338 -32.08 30.97 -3.10
C GLN A 338 -33.53 30.54 -3.40
N ASP A 339 -34.15 29.73 -2.53
CA ASP A 339 -35.27 30.13 -1.63
C ASP A 339 -36.05 28.92 -1.07
N CYS A 340 -36.38 28.95 0.24
CA CYS A 340 -37.40 28.11 0.88
C CYS A 340 -37.98 28.82 2.11
N PRO A 341 -39.30 29.06 2.19
CA PRO A 341 -39.95 29.44 3.44
C PRO A 341 -40.65 28.22 4.08
N SER A 342 -40.25 27.96 5.33
CA SER A 342 -40.88 27.05 6.27
C SER A 342 -42.30 27.46 6.65
N ARG A 343 -43.21 26.49 6.75
CA ARG A 343 -44.46 26.61 7.53
C ARG A 343 -44.69 25.32 8.32
N LEU A 344 -44.67 25.45 9.64
CA LEU A 344 -45.12 24.44 10.59
C LEU A 344 -46.13 25.08 11.55
N LEU A 345 -47.25 24.37 11.74
CA LEU A 345 -48.14 24.28 12.92
C LEU A 345 -49.62 24.54 12.61
N ARG A 346 -50.44 23.46 12.58
CA ARG A 346 -51.30 23.03 13.72
C ARG A 346 -52.20 21.81 13.39
N VAL A 347 -52.06 20.77 14.23
CA VAL A 347 -53.11 19.95 14.89
C VAL A 347 -53.93 18.89 14.09
N GLN A 348 -53.55 17.62 14.30
CA GLN A 348 -54.31 16.44 14.82
C GLN A 348 -55.66 16.00 14.18
N LYS A 349 -55.69 14.87 13.44
CA LYS A 349 -56.09 13.48 13.86
C LYS A 349 -56.62 12.69 12.65
N CYS A 350 -55.90 11.65 12.21
CA CYS A 350 -56.50 10.38 11.75
C CYS A 350 -55.43 9.29 11.55
N ILE A 351 -55.65 8.07 12.02
CA ILE A 351 -54.75 6.91 11.79
C ILE A 351 -54.64 6.63 10.27
N THR A 352 -55.69 6.92 9.52
CA THR A 352 -55.73 6.84 8.05
C THR A 352 -54.85 7.89 7.37
N GLU A 353 -54.76 9.10 7.95
CA GLU A 353 -53.86 10.16 7.47
C GLU A 353 -52.40 9.86 7.82
N ALA A 354 -52.15 9.18 8.93
CA ALA A 354 -50.80 8.70 9.28
C ALA A 354 -50.33 7.62 8.30
N HIS A 355 -51.21 6.70 7.87
CA HIS A 355 -50.89 5.72 6.83
C HIS A 355 -50.75 6.36 5.44
N ALA A 356 -51.58 7.34 5.09
CA ALA A 356 -51.44 8.10 3.85
C ALA A 356 -50.13 8.91 3.83
N CYS A 357 -49.79 9.57 4.94
CA CYS A 357 -48.54 10.29 5.13
C CYS A 357 -47.34 9.34 5.08
N LEU A 358 -47.42 8.15 5.70
CA LEU A 358 -46.40 7.11 5.61
C LEU A 358 -46.21 6.59 4.18
N SER A 359 -47.30 6.38 3.44
CA SER A 359 -47.22 5.98 2.03
C SER A 359 -46.68 7.10 1.13
N GLU A 360 -47.01 8.36 1.42
CA GLU A 360 -46.46 9.53 0.74
C GLU A 360 -44.97 9.70 1.05
N THR A 361 -44.55 9.48 2.30
CA THR A 361 -43.14 9.50 2.69
C THR A 361 -42.38 8.33 2.10
N ASN A 362 -42.96 7.13 2.02
CA ASN A 362 -42.32 5.97 1.38
C ASN A 362 -42.18 6.19 -0.12
N ASN A 363 -43.22 6.66 -0.82
CA ASN A 363 -43.13 7.01 -2.23
C ASN A 363 -42.10 8.13 -2.48
N ARG A 364 -42.00 9.11 -1.57
CA ARG A 364 -40.96 10.15 -1.63
C ARG A 364 -39.57 9.57 -1.38
N LEU A 365 -39.42 8.63 -0.45
CA LEU A 365 -38.17 7.91 -0.22
C LEU A 365 -37.77 7.09 -1.44
N ASP A 366 -38.70 6.36 -2.06
CA ASP A 366 -38.43 5.58 -3.28
C ASP A 366 -38.05 6.48 -4.46
N ILE A 367 -38.66 7.67 -4.57
CA ILE A 367 -38.29 8.69 -5.58
C ILE A 367 -36.90 9.27 -5.27
N ILE A 368 -36.59 9.55 -4.00
CA ILE A 368 -35.28 10.05 -3.58
C ILE A 368 -34.21 8.98 -3.80
N GLU A 369 -34.47 7.74 -3.43
CA GLU A 369 -33.60 6.59 -3.61
C GLU A 369 -33.37 6.31 -5.09
N GLY A 370 -34.43 6.32 -5.92
CA GLY A 370 -34.29 6.23 -7.37
C GLY A 370 -33.50 7.38 -7.99
N ASN A 371 -33.66 8.61 -7.47
CA ASN A 371 -32.86 9.76 -7.90
C ASN A 371 -31.40 9.68 -7.41
N LEU A 372 -31.15 9.11 -6.24
CA LEU A 372 -29.82 8.86 -5.68
C LEU A 372 -29.09 7.77 -6.46
N VAL A 373 -29.79 6.69 -6.83
CA VAL A 373 -29.26 5.64 -7.71
C VAL A 373 -28.90 6.22 -9.07
N LYS A 374 -29.77 7.05 -9.67
CA LYS A 374 -29.46 7.76 -10.93
C LYS A 374 -28.27 8.71 -10.79
N LYS A 375 -28.23 9.54 -9.74
CA LYS A 375 -27.08 10.41 -9.46
C LYS A 375 -25.80 9.60 -9.24
N ARG A 376 -25.88 8.45 -8.57
CA ARG A 376 -24.75 7.54 -8.38
C ARG A 376 -24.25 7.01 -9.71
N THR A 377 -25.14 6.52 -10.59
CA THR A 377 -24.74 6.05 -11.91
C THR A 377 -24.11 7.16 -12.74
N ASP A 378 -24.65 8.37 -12.68
CA ASP A 378 -24.11 9.53 -13.38
C ASP A 378 -22.72 9.92 -12.83
N LEU A 379 -22.55 9.97 -11.50
CA LEU A 379 -21.28 10.26 -10.84
C LEU A 379 -20.25 9.15 -11.05
N GLU A 380 -20.67 7.88 -11.14
CA GLU A 380 -19.81 6.75 -11.48
C GLU A 380 -19.29 6.86 -12.91
N ILE A 381 -20.17 7.16 -13.87
CA ILE A 381 -19.79 7.42 -15.26
C ILE A 381 -18.84 8.62 -15.31
N GLU A 382 -19.14 9.68 -14.56
CA GLU A 382 -18.31 10.87 -14.47
C GLU A 382 -16.93 10.55 -13.90
N LEU A 383 -16.84 9.81 -12.79
CA LEU A 383 -15.57 9.42 -12.20
C LEU A 383 -14.78 8.51 -13.14
N LYS A 384 -15.41 7.50 -13.76
CA LYS A 384 -14.75 6.64 -14.75
C LYS A 384 -14.18 7.46 -15.91
N SER A 385 -14.94 8.45 -16.41
CA SER A 385 -14.44 9.36 -17.44
C SER A 385 -13.25 10.18 -16.96
N VAL A 386 -13.28 10.70 -15.73
CA VAL A 386 -12.20 11.51 -15.16
C VAL A 386 -10.96 10.67 -14.87
N LEU A 387 -11.12 9.44 -14.38
CA LEU A 387 -10.01 8.50 -14.15
C LEU A 387 -9.35 8.10 -15.47
N SER A 388 -10.11 7.96 -16.56
CA SER A 388 -9.55 7.66 -17.90
C SER A 388 -8.71 8.80 -18.47
N LEU A 389 -8.86 10.02 -17.96
CA LEU A 389 -8.05 11.19 -18.35
C LEU A 389 -6.70 11.26 -17.61
N ILE A 390 -6.52 10.46 -16.55
CA ILE A 390 -5.22 10.31 -15.88
C ILE A 390 -4.37 9.40 -16.80
N PRO A 391 -3.19 9.85 -17.28
CA PRO A 391 -2.34 9.04 -18.14
C PRO A 391 -2.09 7.67 -17.47
N ASN A 392 -2.19 6.59 -18.24
CA ASN A 392 -1.86 5.25 -17.75
C ASN A 392 -0.40 5.23 -17.27
N CYS A 393 -0.20 5.24 -15.96
CA CYS A 393 1.11 5.03 -15.34
C CYS A 393 1.46 3.54 -15.19
N VAL A 394 0.63 2.66 -15.78
CA VAL A 394 0.91 1.25 -15.99
C VAL A 394 0.95 1.02 -17.49
N GLN A 395 2.14 1.03 -18.08
CA GLN A 395 2.39 0.17 -19.24
C GLN A 395 2.32 -1.27 -18.71
N VAL A 396 1.42 -2.06 -19.28
CA VAL A 396 1.46 -3.53 -19.15
C VAL A 396 2.77 -4.05 -19.73
#